data_AF-A0A2W0B3V9-F1
#
_entry.id   AF-A0A2W0B3V9-F1
#
_cell.length_a   1.000
_cell.length_b   1.000
_cell.length_c   1.000
_cell.angle_alpha   90.00
_cell.angle_beta   90.00
_cell.angle_gamma   90.00
#
_symmetry.space_group_name_H-M   'P 1'
#
loop_
_entity.id
_entity.type
_entity.pdbx_description
1 polymer ?
#
loop_
_entity_poly.entity_id
_entity_poly.type
_entity_poly.pdbx_seq_one_letter_code
_entity_poly.pdbx_strand_id
1 'polypeptide(L)'
;MSALPCPVADLPIVVDFIHVAQYVWEAAKALIPEDQAEQDHWVRAHLLELLRGKASRVAAGIRRSATLRALAAVERQAVDDCADYLINYAPYLQYDKVLAEGIPMATGVIEGTCRHLVEDRMNLTGARWSLTGAEAVLRLRALRSSDDFDAYWQFHEQQEYKRNHALHYANHDVPKVVSAALLSQPSRRGTLKIVEK
;
A
#
# COMPACT_ATOMS: atom_id res chain seq x y z
N MET A 1 18.40 -34.71 -13.61
CA MET A 1 17.37 -33.82 -13.03
C MET A 1 17.29 -32.60 -13.93
N SER A 2 16.27 -32.55 -14.79
CA SER A 2 16.02 -31.39 -15.66
C SER A 2 15.51 -30.25 -14.78
N ALA A 3 16.13 -29.08 -14.86
CA ALA A 3 15.54 -27.86 -14.33
C ALA A 3 14.21 -27.66 -15.07
N LEU A 4 13.09 -27.73 -14.35
CA LEU A 4 11.82 -27.29 -14.89
C LEU A 4 11.95 -25.80 -15.17
N PRO A 5 11.57 -25.30 -16.36
CA PRO A 5 11.58 -23.87 -16.63
C PRO A 5 10.73 -23.18 -15.55
N CYS A 6 11.31 -22.16 -14.91
CA CYS A 6 10.57 -21.27 -14.03
C CYS A 6 9.39 -20.74 -14.85
N PRO A 7 8.13 -20.97 -14.45
CA PRO A 7 7.01 -20.38 -15.17
C PRO A 7 7.24 -18.88 -15.17
N VAL A 8 7.33 -18.29 -16.37
CA VAL A 8 7.23 -16.83 -16.49
C VAL A 8 5.87 -16.51 -15.89
N ALA A 9 5.87 -15.96 -14.68
CA ALA A 9 4.61 -15.61 -14.03
C ALA A 9 3.93 -14.59 -14.94
N ASP A 10 2.74 -14.93 -15.44
CA ASP A 10 1.89 -13.97 -16.11
C ASP A 10 1.63 -12.84 -15.11
N LEU A 11 2.14 -11.65 -15.38
CA LEU A 11 1.96 -10.48 -14.53
C LEU A 11 0.61 -9.85 -14.88
N PRO A 12 -0.43 -9.99 -14.05
CA PRO A 12 -1.72 -9.36 -14.32
C PRO A 12 -1.56 -7.84 -14.23
N ILE A 13 -1.85 -7.16 -15.32
CA ILE A 13 -1.94 -5.69 -15.37
C ILE A 13 -3.42 -5.34 -15.33
N VAL A 14 -3.83 -4.63 -14.28
CA VAL A 14 -5.20 -4.20 -14.06
C VAL A 14 -5.24 -2.69 -13.90
N VAL A 15 -6.24 -2.05 -14.50
CA VAL A 15 -6.51 -0.63 -14.29
C VAL A 15 -7.21 -0.42 -12.95
N ASP A 16 -6.88 0.68 -12.29
CA ASP A 16 -7.51 1.06 -11.04
C ASP A 16 -9.03 1.29 -11.18
N PHE A 17 -9.81 0.59 -10.37
CA PHE A 17 -11.27 0.67 -10.40
C PHE A 17 -11.83 2.03 -9.99
N ILE A 18 -11.20 2.72 -9.02
CA ILE A 18 -11.64 4.04 -8.55
C ILE A 18 -11.46 5.08 -9.65
N HIS A 19 -10.39 4.99 -10.44
CA HIS A 19 -10.18 5.87 -11.58
C HIS A 19 -11.25 5.65 -12.66
N VAL A 20 -11.59 4.39 -12.95
CA VAL A 20 -12.71 4.08 -13.86
C VAL A 20 -14.04 4.60 -13.30
N ALA A 21 -14.27 4.47 -12.00
CA ALA A 21 -15.49 4.97 -11.36
C ALA A 21 -15.64 6.49 -11.52
N GLN A 22 -14.54 7.25 -11.46
CA GLN A 22 -14.55 8.69 -11.71
C GLN A 22 -15.08 9.02 -13.12
N TYR A 23 -14.57 8.35 -14.16
CA TYR A 23 -15.05 8.55 -15.54
C TYR A 23 -16.54 8.23 -15.70
N VAL A 24 -17.00 7.13 -15.09
CA VAL A 24 -18.42 6.75 -15.14
C VAL A 24 -19.28 7.79 -14.41
N TRP A 25 -18.79 8.36 -13.32
CA TRP A 25 -19.48 9.42 -12.59
C TRP A 25 -19.62 10.72 -13.41
N GLU A 26 -18.56 11.13 -14.09
CA GLU A 26 -18.61 12.32 -14.97
C GLU A 26 -19.54 12.10 -16.18
N ALA A 27 -19.54 10.89 -16.76
CA ALA A 27 -20.52 10.54 -17.80
C ALA A 27 -21.96 10.60 -17.28
N ALA A 28 -22.22 10.15 -16.04
CA ALA A 28 -23.55 10.21 -15.44
C ALA A 28 -24.03 11.65 -15.22
N LYS A 29 -23.16 12.53 -14.72
CA LYS A 29 -23.47 13.96 -14.56
C LYS A 29 -23.85 14.62 -15.89
N ALA A 30 -23.11 14.32 -16.96
CA ALA A 30 -23.41 14.83 -18.30
C ALA A 30 -24.74 14.29 -18.84
N LEU A 31 -25.06 13.03 -18.52
CA LEU A 31 -26.27 12.36 -18.99
C LEU A 31 -27.53 12.72 -18.17
N ILE A 32 -27.38 13.01 -16.88
CA ILE A 32 -28.46 13.15 -15.90
C ILE A 32 -28.13 14.36 -14.99
N PRO A 33 -28.15 15.61 -15.48
CA PRO A 33 -27.61 16.76 -14.74
C PRO A 33 -28.36 17.11 -13.44
N GLU A 34 -29.68 16.90 -13.40
CA GLU A 34 -30.55 17.44 -12.34
C GLU A 34 -30.94 16.42 -11.25
N ASP A 35 -30.63 15.13 -11.42
CA ASP A 35 -31.06 14.08 -10.50
C ASP A 35 -29.87 13.25 -9.97
N GLN A 36 -29.41 13.61 -8.76
CA GLN A 36 -28.30 12.92 -8.10
C GLN A 36 -28.65 11.48 -7.69
N ALA A 37 -29.91 11.17 -7.39
CA ALA A 37 -30.31 9.82 -7.01
C ALA A 37 -30.34 8.90 -8.24
N GLU A 38 -30.82 9.41 -9.38
CA GLU A 38 -30.76 8.70 -10.66
C GLU A 38 -29.31 8.55 -11.14
N GLN A 39 -28.44 9.56 -10.98
CA GLN A 39 -27.00 9.44 -11.24
C GLN A 39 -26.40 8.27 -10.44
N ASP A 40 -26.66 8.20 -9.13
CA ASP A 40 -26.11 7.16 -8.27
C ASP A 40 -26.58 5.76 -8.66
N HIS A 41 -27.88 5.61 -8.95
CA HIS A 41 -28.41 4.35 -9.45
C HIS A 41 -27.78 3.95 -10.79
N TRP A 42 -27.69 4.89 -11.72
CA TRP A 42 -27.14 4.68 -13.05
C TRP A 42 -25.69 4.23 -12.96
N VAL A 43 -24.87 4.91 -12.17
CA VAL A 43 -23.44 4.57 -12.07
C VAL A 43 -23.26 3.22 -11.38
N ARG A 44 -23.95 2.94 -10.27
CA ARG A 44 -23.86 1.62 -9.62
C ARG A 44 -24.18 0.48 -10.58
N ALA A 45 -25.20 0.65 -11.43
CA ALA A 45 -25.56 -0.33 -12.44
C ALA A 45 -24.44 -0.52 -13.48
N HIS A 46 -23.82 0.57 -13.96
CA HIS A 46 -22.74 0.49 -14.96
C HIS A 46 -21.45 -0.07 -14.36
N LEU A 47 -21.08 0.34 -13.15
CA LEU A 47 -19.93 -0.21 -12.42
C LEU A 47 -20.08 -1.70 -12.17
N LEU A 48 -21.28 -2.17 -11.78
CA LEU A 48 -21.53 -3.60 -11.62
C LEU A 48 -21.28 -4.38 -12.92
N GLU A 49 -21.67 -3.82 -14.07
CA GLU A 49 -21.41 -4.45 -15.35
C GLU A 49 -19.92 -4.43 -15.73
N LEU A 50 -19.18 -3.37 -15.37
CA LEU A 50 -17.71 -3.33 -15.50
C LEU A 50 -17.05 -4.40 -14.64
N LEU A 51 -17.46 -4.55 -13.38
CA LEU A 51 -16.99 -5.62 -12.47
C LEU A 51 -17.27 -7.02 -13.03
N ARG A 52 -18.27 -7.16 -13.91
CA ARG A 52 -18.60 -8.40 -14.65
C ARG A 52 -17.82 -8.54 -15.97
N GLY A 53 -16.78 -7.74 -16.19
CA GLY A 53 -15.91 -7.82 -17.38
C GLY A 53 -16.52 -7.23 -18.66
N LYS A 54 -17.60 -6.44 -18.56
CA LYS A 54 -18.37 -5.97 -19.74
C LYS A 54 -17.95 -4.58 -20.24
N ALA A 55 -16.67 -4.22 -20.11
CA ALA A 55 -16.14 -2.89 -20.42
C ALA A 55 -16.59 -2.33 -21.80
N SER A 56 -16.35 -3.06 -22.88
CA SER A 56 -16.71 -2.61 -24.23
C SER A 56 -18.23 -2.48 -24.44
N ARG A 57 -19.03 -3.35 -23.80
CA ARG A 57 -20.50 -3.28 -23.86
C ARG A 57 -21.03 -2.05 -23.13
N VAL A 58 -20.48 -1.77 -21.96
CA VAL A 58 -20.79 -0.58 -21.16
C VAL A 58 -20.44 0.67 -21.94
N ALA A 59 -19.22 0.77 -22.49
CA ALA A 59 -18.79 1.90 -23.32
C ALA A 59 -19.72 2.16 -24.50
N ALA A 60 -20.12 1.10 -25.22
CA ALA A 60 -21.06 1.22 -26.33
C ALA A 60 -22.46 1.66 -25.89
N GLY A 61 -22.92 1.23 -24.71
CA GLY A 61 -24.17 1.67 -24.11
C GLY A 61 -24.16 3.16 -23.75
N ILE A 62 -23.10 3.60 -23.08
CA ILE A 62 -22.88 4.99 -22.67
C ILE A 62 -22.90 5.91 -23.90
N ARG A 63 -22.15 5.56 -24.96
CA ARG A 63 -22.16 6.30 -26.23
C ARG A 63 -23.56 6.35 -26.84
N ARG A 64 -24.27 5.23 -26.93
CA ARG A 64 -25.62 5.23 -27.50
C ARG A 64 -26.58 6.13 -26.73
N SER A 65 -26.49 6.18 -25.40
CA SER A 65 -27.32 7.06 -24.58
C SER A 65 -27.17 8.53 -24.97
N ALA A 66 -25.94 9.00 -25.17
CA ALA A 66 -25.73 10.39 -25.62
C ALA A 66 -26.20 10.65 -27.06
N THR A 67 -26.10 9.66 -27.96
CA THR A 67 -26.66 9.81 -29.32
C THR A 67 -28.17 9.94 -29.29
N LEU A 68 -28.84 9.07 -28.53
CA LEU A 68 -30.30 9.05 -28.44
C LEU A 68 -30.87 10.30 -27.77
N ARG A 69 -30.09 10.92 -26.88
CA ARG A 69 -30.43 12.21 -26.24
C ARG A 69 -30.04 13.43 -27.06
N ALA A 70 -29.39 13.23 -28.22
CA ALA A 70 -28.92 14.28 -29.11
C ALA A 70 -28.08 15.35 -28.41
N LEU A 71 -27.22 14.94 -27.46
CA LEU A 71 -26.33 15.87 -26.74
C LEU A 71 -25.41 16.61 -27.71
N ALA A 72 -25.19 17.91 -27.45
CA ALA A 72 -24.23 18.68 -28.20
C ALA A 72 -22.81 18.18 -27.93
N ALA A 73 -21.87 18.44 -28.86
CA ALA A 73 -20.50 17.96 -28.75
C ALA A 73 -19.83 18.33 -27.41
N VAL A 74 -20.06 19.55 -26.93
CA VAL A 74 -19.50 20.04 -25.66
C VAL A 74 -20.09 19.29 -24.46
N GLU A 75 -21.39 19.05 -24.45
CA GLU A 75 -22.10 18.36 -23.36
C GLU A 75 -21.76 16.87 -23.32
N ARG A 76 -21.41 16.30 -24.48
CA ARG A 76 -21.10 14.89 -24.64
C ARG A 76 -19.65 14.54 -24.29
N GLN A 77 -18.75 15.50 -24.17
CA GLN A 77 -17.31 15.23 -24.01
C GLN A 77 -17.01 14.24 -22.89
N ALA A 78 -17.59 14.42 -21.69
CA ALA A 78 -17.38 13.51 -20.56
C ALA A 78 -17.89 12.07 -20.83
N VAL A 79 -18.97 11.93 -21.61
CA VAL A 79 -19.52 10.64 -22.04
C VAL A 79 -18.56 9.94 -23.00
N ASP A 80 -18.04 10.69 -23.97
CA ASP A 80 -17.13 10.15 -24.98
C ASP A 80 -15.77 9.80 -24.36
N ASP A 81 -15.24 10.64 -23.47
CA ASP A 81 -14.02 10.37 -22.70
C ASP A 81 -14.13 9.09 -21.87
N CYS A 82 -15.25 8.90 -21.17
CA CYS A 82 -15.52 7.68 -20.42
C CYS A 82 -15.55 6.45 -21.33
N ALA A 83 -16.27 6.53 -22.45
CA ALA A 83 -16.37 5.41 -23.38
C ALA A 83 -15.03 5.07 -24.05
N ASP A 84 -14.25 6.09 -24.43
CA ASP A 84 -12.91 5.90 -24.99
C ASP A 84 -11.96 5.30 -23.96
N TYR A 85 -11.99 5.77 -22.72
CA TYR A 85 -11.19 5.18 -21.64
C TYR A 85 -11.50 3.69 -21.48
N LEU A 86 -12.79 3.34 -21.38
CA LEU A 86 -13.23 1.95 -21.23
C LEU A 86 -12.85 1.05 -22.41
N ILE A 87 -12.85 1.58 -23.63
CA ILE A 87 -12.45 0.82 -24.83
C ILE A 87 -10.93 0.67 -24.91
N ASN A 88 -10.19 1.76 -24.75
CA ASN A 88 -8.73 1.79 -24.85
C ASN A 88 -8.09 0.86 -23.81
N TYR A 89 -8.66 0.81 -22.61
CA TYR A 89 -8.17 -0.03 -21.53
C TYR A 89 -8.92 -1.34 -21.35
N ALA A 90 -9.86 -1.71 -22.24
CA ALA A 90 -10.64 -2.94 -22.13
C ALA A 90 -9.81 -4.21 -21.83
N PRO A 91 -8.60 -4.41 -22.43
CA PRO A 91 -7.76 -5.56 -22.10
C PRO A 91 -7.33 -5.63 -20.63
N TYR A 92 -7.26 -4.50 -19.94
CA TYR A 92 -6.84 -4.34 -18.54
C TYR A 92 -8.03 -4.17 -17.56
N LEU A 93 -9.27 -4.17 -18.08
CA LEU A 93 -10.52 -4.04 -17.32
C LEU A 93 -11.22 -5.39 -17.14
N GLN A 94 -10.47 -6.50 -17.18
CA GLN A 94 -10.97 -7.87 -17.00
C GLN A 94 -11.24 -8.16 -15.51
N TYR A 95 -12.03 -7.28 -14.87
CA TYR A 95 -12.27 -7.30 -13.43
C TYR A 95 -12.89 -8.59 -12.93
N ASP A 96 -13.70 -9.24 -13.75
CA ASP A 96 -14.27 -10.56 -13.47
C ASP A 96 -13.20 -11.62 -13.20
N LYS A 97 -12.10 -11.60 -13.96
CA LYS A 97 -10.97 -12.52 -13.78
C LYS A 97 -10.11 -12.14 -12.60
N VAL A 98 -9.75 -10.86 -12.50
CA VAL A 98 -8.92 -10.33 -11.40
C VAL A 98 -9.57 -10.58 -10.04
N LEU A 99 -10.89 -10.39 -9.94
CA LEU A 99 -11.66 -10.69 -8.73
C LEU A 99 -11.73 -12.18 -8.42
N ALA A 100 -11.86 -13.05 -9.43
CA ALA A 100 -11.85 -14.50 -9.24
C ALA A 100 -10.50 -15.00 -8.69
N GLU A 101 -9.41 -14.30 -9.00
CA GLU A 101 -8.06 -14.58 -8.51
C GLU A 101 -7.74 -13.88 -7.17
N GLY A 102 -8.64 -13.03 -6.66
CA GLY A 102 -8.44 -12.30 -5.40
C GLY A 102 -7.40 -11.19 -5.49
N ILE A 103 -7.07 -10.72 -6.69
CA ILE A 103 -6.07 -9.68 -6.91
C ILE A 103 -6.66 -8.30 -6.53
N PRO A 104 -5.94 -7.47 -5.76
CA PRO A 104 -6.36 -6.10 -5.49
C PRO A 104 -6.46 -5.26 -6.77
N MET A 105 -7.58 -4.58 -6.97
CA MET A 105 -7.90 -3.79 -8.18
C MET A 105 -8.10 -2.29 -7.91
N ALA A 106 -7.77 -1.84 -6.70
CA ALA A 106 -7.86 -0.44 -6.30
C ALA A 106 -6.60 -0.03 -5.52
N THR A 107 -6.13 1.19 -5.76
CA THR A 107 -4.95 1.79 -5.16
C THR A 107 -5.15 2.12 -3.69
N GLY A 108 -6.38 2.08 -3.15
CA GLY A 108 -6.64 2.45 -1.76
C GLY A 108 -5.79 1.71 -0.73
N VAL A 109 -5.47 0.42 -0.95
CA VAL A 109 -4.55 -0.34 -0.08
C VAL A 109 -3.12 0.19 -0.20
N ILE A 110 -2.68 0.52 -1.41
CA ILE A 110 -1.36 1.08 -1.69
C ILE A 110 -1.23 2.50 -1.13
N GLU A 111 -2.21 3.37 -1.38
CA GLU A 111 -2.28 4.73 -0.86
C GLU A 111 -2.36 4.76 0.67
N GLY A 112 -3.17 3.87 1.25
CA GLY A 112 -3.23 3.69 2.70
C GLY A 112 -1.89 3.28 3.28
N THR A 113 -1.18 2.37 2.61
CA THR A 113 0.18 1.97 2.99
C THR A 113 1.17 3.12 2.86
N CYS A 114 1.16 3.87 1.76
CA CYS A 114 2.03 5.02 1.55
C CYS A 114 1.78 6.10 2.62
N ARG A 115 0.51 6.40 2.90
CA ARG A 115 0.13 7.35 3.96
C ARG A 115 0.66 6.91 5.31
N HIS A 116 0.33 5.67 5.70
CA HIS A 116 0.68 5.15 7.01
C HIS A 116 2.19 4.94 7.19
N LEU A 117 2.85 4.33 6.21
CA LEU A 117 4.26 3.97 6.31
C LEU A 117 5.15 5.19 6.13
N VAL A 118 4.84 6.04 5.14
CA VAL A 118 5.68 7.15 4.70
C VAL A 118 5.19 8.48 5.24
N GLU A 119 3.98 8.93 4.87
CA GLU A 119 3.52 10.29 5.13
C GLU A 119 3.42 10.61 6.63
N ASP A 120 2.85 9.70 7.42
CA ASP A 120 2.68 9.86 8.87
C ASP A 120 3.98 10.19 9.61
N ARG A 121 5.14 9.80 9.05
CA ARG A 121 6.45 10.06 9.65
C ARG A 121 7.25 11.13 8.93
N MET A 122 7.19 11.13 7.60
CA MET A 122 8.06 11.93 6.75
C MET A 122 7.45 13.30 6.43
N ASN A 123 6.13 13.41 6.39
CA ASN A 123 5.42 14.63 6.01
C ASN A 123 4.98 15.46 7.22
N LEU A 124 5.83 15.53 8.25
CA LEU A 124 5.59 16.33 9.45
C LEU A 124 6.23 17.71 9.31
N THR A 125 5.55 18.76 9.77
CA THR A 125 6.07 20.13 9.73
C THR A 125 7.41 20.23 10.45
N GLY A 126 8.42 20.78 9.77
CA GLY A 126 9.78 20.95 10.31
C GLY A 126 10.65 19.69 10.28
N ALA A 127 10.13 18.55 9.82
CA ALA A 127 10.93 17.34 9.65
C ALA A 127 11.97 17.53 8.52
N ARG A 128 13.19 17.07 8.77
CA ARG A 128 14.27 17.05 7.78
C ARG A 128 14.89 15.67 7.78
N TRP A 129 15.07 15.12 6.59
CA TRP A 129 15.57 13.77 6.41
C TRP A 129 16.67 13.75 5.36
N SER A 130 17.76 13.05 5.64
CA SER A 130 18.62 12.54 4.58
C SER A 130 17.95 11.31 3.95
N LEU A 131 18.28 11.01 2.69
CA LEU A 131 17.73 9.83 2.01
C LEU A 131 18.02 8.55 2.79
N THR A 132 19.26 8.38 3.23
CA THR A 132 19.69 7.23 4.06
C THR A 132 18.93 7.15 5.39
N GLY A 133 18.71 8.29 6.05
CA GLY A 133 17.98 8.33 7.32
C GLY A 133 16.49 8.03 7.15
N ALA A 134 15.86 8.58 6.11
CA ALA A 134 14.47 8.28 5.77
C ALA A 134 14.29 6.79 5.47
N GLU A 135 15.13 6.24 4.59
CA GLU A 135 15.07 4.83 4.20
C GLU A 135 15.24 3.88 5.39
N ALA A 136 16.21 4.15 6.28
CA ALA A 136 16.43 3.35 7.48
C ALA A 136 15.19 3.35 8.40
N VAL A 137 14.55 4.51 8.59
CA VAL A 137 13.32 4.60 9.39
C VAL A 137 12.15 3.90 8.70
N LEU A 138 11.99 4.04 7.38
CA LEU A 138 10.91 3.36 6.64
C LEU A 138 11.06 1.84 6.70
N ARG A 139 12.28 1.30 6.60
CA ARG A 139 12.53 -0.14 6.78
C ARG A 139 12.11 -0.65 8.15
N LEU A 140 12.47 0.08 9.21
CA LEU A 140 12.05 -0.28 10.58
C LEU A 140 10.54 -0.18 10.77
N ARG A 141 9.89 0.84 10.18
CA ARG A 141 8.43 0.96 10.21
C ARG A 141 7.78 -0.20 9.44
N ALA A 142 8.30 -0.57 8.28
CA ALA A 142 7.78 -1.68 7.47
C ALA A 142 7.80 -2.99 8.26
N LEU A 143 8.93 -3.31 8.92
CA LEU A 143 9.07 -4.48 9.78
C LEU A 143 8.05 -4.50 10.93
N ARG A 144 7.72 -3.33 11.49
CA ARG A 144 6.69 -3.25 12.53
C ARG A 144 5.29 -3.39 11.98
N SER A 145 5.01 -2.79 10.82
CA SER A 145 3.70 -2.88 10.17
C SER A 145 3.42 -4.29 9.61
N SER A 146 4.44 -5.09 9.32
CA SER A 146 4.31 -6.47 8.88
C SER A 146 4.41 -7.51 10.00
N ASP A 147 4.54 -7.08 11.27
CA ASP A 147 4.78 -7.94 12.43
C ASP A 147 6.06 -8.80 12.36
N ASP A 148 7.01 -8.45 11.49
CA ASP A 148 8.28 -9.18 11.30
C ASP A 148 9.43 -8.66 12.19
N PHE A 149 9.17 -7.62 12.99
CA PHE A 149 10.20 -6.93 13.77
C PHE A 149 10.97 -7.87 14.69
N ASP A 150 10.30 -8.76 15.42
CA ASP A 150 10.94 -9.63 16.40
C ASP A 150 11.88 -10.65 15.73
N ALA A 151 11.43 -11.24 14.62
CA ALA A 151 12.25 -12.16 13.83
C ALA A 151 13.48 -11.45 13.24
N TYR A 152 13.28 -10.24 12.69
CA TYR A 152 14.38 -9.42 12.22
C TYR A 152 15.34 -9.03 13.35
N TRP A 153 14.84 -8.67 14.53
CA TRP A 153 15.67 -8.24 15.64
C TRP A 153 16.63 -9.35 16.10
N GLN A 154 16.12 -10.57 16.27
CA GLN A 154 16.94 -11.74 16.59
C GLN A 154 18.02 -11.99 15.53
N PHE A 155 17.66 -11.87 14.25
CA PHE A 155 18.63 -11.96 13.16
C PHE A 155 19.68 -10.84 13.25
N HIS A 156 19.25 -9.60 13.46
CA HIS A 156 20.12 -8.42 13.54
C HIS A 156 21.15 -8.58 14.67
N GLU A 157 20.72 -8.96 15.88
CA GLU A 157 21.62 -9.19 17.02
C GLU A 157 22.67 -10.25 16.72
N GLN A 158 22.29 -11.36 16.08
CA GLN A 158 23.24 -12.40 15.67
C GLN A 158 24.25 -11.91 14.62
N GLN A 159 23.85 -11.03 13.70
CA GLN A 159 24.75 -10.46 12.71
C GLN A 159 25.69 -9.43 13.34
N GLU A 160 25.18 -8.56 14.20
CA GLU A 160 25.98 -7.58 14.94
C GLU A 160 27.01 -8.28 15.84
N TYR A 161 26.60 -9.37 16.49
CA TYR A 161 27.51 -10.23 17.22
C TYR A 161 28.70 -10.68 16.37
N LYS A 162 28.41 -11.28 15.21
CA LYS A 162 29.45 -11.82 14.32
C LYS A 162 30.36 -10.74 13.77
N ARG A 163 29.81 -9.58 13.39
CA ARG A 163 30.56 -8.48 12.78
C ARG A 163 31.43 -7.72 13.77
N ASN A 164 30.85 -7.41 14.93
CA ASN A 164 31.39 -6.37 15.82
C ASN A 164 31.82 -6.90 17.19
N HIS A 165 31.44 -8.12 17.59
CA HIS A 165 31.70 -8.63 18.94
C HIS A 165 32.53 -9.91 18.95
N ALA A 166 32.24 -10.89 18.10
CA ALA A 166 32.85 -12.22 18.17
C ALA A 166 34.39 -12.20 18.24
N LEU A 167 35.06 -11.34 17.48
CA LEU A 167 36.52 -11.23 17.47
C LEU A 167 37.11 -10.57 18.73
N HIS A 168 36.31 -9.85 19.51
CA HIS A 168 36.74 -9.13 20.71
C HIS A 168 36.63 -9.97 22.00
N TYR A 169 36.01 -11.15 21.96
CA TYR A 169 35.82 -12.01 23.11
C TYR A 169 36.55 -13.35 22.96
N ALA A 170 37.09 -13.85 24.06
CA ALA A 170 37.72 -15.17 24.11
C ALA A 170 36.72 -16.25 23.69
N ASN A 171 37.19 -17.22 22.89
CA ASN A 171 36.37 -18.29 22.29
C ASN A 171 35.18 -17.82 21.45
N HIS A 172 35.16 -16.54 21.04
CA HIS A 172 34.00 -15.94 20.37
C HIS A 172 32.70 -16.09 21.18
N ASP A 173 32.78 -15.98 22.51
CA ASP A 173 31.65 -16.05 23.43
C ASP A 173 31.55 -14.76 24.27
N VAL A 174 30.46 -14.00 24.11
CA VAL A 174 30.19 -12.86 25.00
C VAL A 174 29.86 -13.39 26.42
N PRO A 175 30.58 -12.95 27.46
CA PRO A 175 30.29 -13.35 28.83
C PRO A 175 28.86 -12.96 29.22
N LYS A 176 28.13 -13.89 29.86
CA LYS A 176 26.80 -13.59 30.39
C LYS A 176 26.91 -12.47 31.41
N VAL A 177 26.21 -11.38 31.15
CA VAL A 177 26.13 -10.26 32.10
C VAL A 177 25.37 -10.76 33.33
N VAL A 178 26.02 -10.77 34.47
CA VAL A 178 25.37 -11.11 35.73
C VAL A 178 24.33 -10.03 36.02
N SER A 179 23.05 -10.40 36.16
CA SER A 179 21.99 -9.42 36.37
C SER A 179 22.30 -8.53 37.58
N ALA A 180 21.96 -7.23 37.52
CA ALA A 180 22.17 -6.30 38.62
C ALA A 180 21.55 -6.76 39.95
N ALA A 181 20.53 -7.63 39.91
CA ALA A 181 19.91 -8.23 41.08
C ALA A 181 20.87 -9.13 41.90
N LEU A 182 21.91 -9.69 41.29
CA LEU A 182 22.94 -10.50 41.96
C LEU A 182 24.08 -9.65 42.55
N LEU A 183 24.24 -8.40 42.11
CA LEU A 183 25.22 -7.46 42.65
C LEU A 183 24.71 -6.75 43.92
N SER A 184 23.44 -6.93 44.26
CA SER A 184 22.78 -6.42 45.48
C SER A 184 23.16 -7.19 46.75
N GLN A 185 24.37 -7.74 46.86
CA GLN A 185 24.85 -8.22 48.16
C GLN A 185 25.19 -6.99 49.02
N PRO A 186 24.63 -6.83 50.24
CA PRO A 186 24.93 -5.67 51.07
C PRO A 186 26.41 -5.67 51.42
N SER A 187 27.12 -4.67 50.91
CA SER A 187 28.51 -4.39 51.24
C SER A 187 28.64 -4.20 52.76
N ARG A 188 29.44 -5.07 53.43
CA ARG A 188 29.86 -4.89 54.82
C ARG A 188 30.92 -3.78 54.96
N ARG A 189 30.72 -2.61 54.34
CA ARG A 189 31.61 -1.45 54.55
C ARG A 189 30.93 -0.46 55.46
N GLY A 190 31.60 -0.23 56.60
CA GLY A 190 31.15 0.60 57.70
C GLY A 190 30.74 2.01 57.28
N THR A 191 29.74 2.51 57.99
CA THR A 191 29.08 3.81 57.84
C THR A 191 30.08 4.95 57.76
N LEU A 192 30.27 5.53 56.58
CA LEU A 192 30.95 6.82 56.46
C LEU A 192 29.94 7.92 56.80
N LYS A 193 30.25 8.72 57.83
CA LYS A 193 29.48 9.91 58.18
C LYS A 193 29.96 11.09 57.33
N ILE A 194 29.04 11.76 56.66
CA ILE A 194 29.29 13.00 55.93
C ILE A 194 29.47 14.12 56.97
N VAL A 195 30.55 14.88 56.86
CA VAL A 195 30.78 16.11 57.63
C VAL A 195 30.28 17.28 56.77
N GLU A 196 29.23 17.94 57.21
CA GLU A 196 28.76 19.19 56.61
C GLU A 196 29.66 20.36 57.03
N LYS A 197 29.84 21.31 56.10
CA LYS A 197 30.78 22.41 56.18
C LYS A 197 30.10 23.70 56.65
#